data_AF-E9IQC5-F1
#
_entry.id   AF-E9IQC5-F1
#
_cell.length_a   1.000
_cell.length_b   1.000
_cell.length_c   1.000
_cell.angle_alpha   90.00
_cell.angle_beta   90.00
_cell.angle_gamma   90.00
#
_symmetry.space_group_name_H-M   'P 1'
#
loop_
_entity.id
_entity.type
_entity.pdbx_description
1 polymer ?
#
loop_
_entity_poly.entity_id
_entity_poly.type
_entity_poly.pdbx_seq_one_letter_code
_entity_poly.pdbx_strand_id
1 'polypeptide(L)'
;GVPSLFGACVYSFMCHHSLPALVAPIANKSKLNRFLALDYTLIALFYLLLALTGIFAFERLDDLYTLDFGPRGLGDCSKSDNIFMLLMEYFLALFPVFTLSTSFPIIAITLRNNLQSLFLKEDTSYNLCLRKLVFPVLAVIPPYLIAMITKDLSILVGITGSYAGAGIQYLIPTFLVYCARQKTNKVIGLGVINKFASPFSGRCWLVFVVGWAITCMILVSVNFIQIHLQSWISQ
;
A
#
# COMPACT_ATOMS: atom_id res chain seq x y z
N GLY A 1 12.74 -7.44 11.76
CA GLY A 1 13.07 -8.19 10.54
C GLY A 1 11.82 -8.72 9.86
N VAL A 2 11.31 -9.89 10.27
CA VAL A 2 10.16 -10.53 9.60
C VAL A 2 8.87 -9.71 9.63
N PRO A 3 8.48 -9.04 10.74
CA PRO A 3 7.23 -8.27 10.77
C PRO A 3 7.27 -7.00 9.91
N SER A 4 8.41 -6.30 9.86
CA SER A 4 8.61 -5.14 9.00
C SER A 4 8.62 -5.51 7.52
N LEU A 5 9.22 -6.66 7.18
CA LEU A 5 9.18 -7.22 5.83
C LEU A 5 7.74 -7.51 5.38
N PHE A 6 6.92 -8.10 6.26
CA PHE A 6 5.53 -8.38 5.95
C PHE A 6 4.75 -7.09 5.62
N GLY A 7 4.87 -6.06 6.46
CA GLY A 7 4.23 -4.76 6.22
C GLY A 7 4.67 -4.14 4.90
N ALA A 8 5.98 -4.16 4.62
CA ALA A 8 6.53 -3.69 3.35
C ALA A 8 5.99 -4.47 2.16
N CYS A 9 5.94 -5.81 2.21
CA CYS A 9 5.40 -6.64 1.12
C CYS A 9 3.92 -6.33 0.85
N VAL A 10 3.09 -6.27 1.89
CA VAL A 10 1.67 -5.95 1.73
C VAL A 10 1.49 -4.56 1.13
N TYR A 11 2.28 -3.58 1.60
CA TYR A 11 2.24 -2.23 1.06
C TYR A 11 2.66 -2.18 -0.42
N SER A 12 3.76 -2.86 -0.80
CA SER A 12 4.27 -2.89 -2.17
C SER A 12 3.28 -3.47 -3.19
N PHE A 13 2.43 -4.42 -2.78
CA PHE A 13 1.40 -5.01 -3.65
C PHE A 13 0.03 -4.32 -3.53
N MET A 14 -0.04 -3.15 -2.88
CA MET A 14 -1.30 -2.45 -2.67
C MET A 14 -1.73 -1.64 -3.90
N CYS A 15 -2.50 -2.26 -4.80
CA CYS A 15 -3.19 -1.54 -5.89
C CYS A 15 -4.73 -1.70 -5.89
N HIS A 16 -5.25 -2.47 -4.92
CA HIS A 16 -6.67 -2.86 -4.81
C HIS A 16 -7.68 -1.70 -4.80
N HIS A 17 -7.28 -0.52 -4.35
CA HIS A 17 -8.15 0.66 -4.34
C HIS A 17 -8.39 1.25 -5.74
N SER A 18 -7.46 1.01 -6.68
CA SER A 18 -7.51 1.54 -8.06
C SER A 18 -7.82 0.46 -9.09
N LEU A 19 -7.59 -0.82 -8.77
CA LEU A 19 -7.87 -1.95 -9.66
C LEU A 19 -9.31 -1.95 -10.23
N PRO A 20 -10.38 -1.72 -9.45
CA PRO A 20 -11.73 -1.75 -9.98
C PRO A 20 -11.96 -0.74 -11.12
N ALA A 21 -11.47 0.49 -10.96
CA ALA A 21 -11.62 1.54 -11.97
C ALA A 21 -10.82 1.23 -13.24
N LEU A 22 -9.64 0.61 -13.10
CA LEU A 22 -8.80 0.21 -14.23
C LEU A 22 -9.38 -0.99 -15.00
N VAL A 23 -10.03 -1.91 -14.28
CA VAL A 23 -10.60 -3.14 -14.84
C VAL A 23 -12.01 -2.96 -15.42
N ALA A 24 -12.77 -1.98 -14.92
CA ALA A 24 -14.12 -1.67 -15.39
C ALA A 24 -14.21 -1.48 -16.92
N PRO A 25 -13.39 -0.61 -17.56
CA PRO A 25 -13.49 -0.32 -19.00
C PRO A 25 -13.00 -1.47 -19.91
N ILE A 26 -12.38 -2.52 -19.36
CA ILE A 26 -11.88 -3.65 -20.17
C ILE A 26 -13.07 -4.46 -20.71
N ALA A 27 -13.24 -4.43 -22.04
CA ALA A 27 -14.35 -5.08 -22.74
C ALA A 27 -14.34 -6.61 -22.63
N ASN A 28 -13.17 -7.25 -22.81
CA ASN A 28 -13.05 -8.71 -22.74
C ASN A 28 -12.36 -9.14 -21.43
N LYS A 29 -13.15 -9.67 -20.49
CA LYS A 29 -12.66 -10.08 -19.16
C LYS A 29 -12.13 -11.53 -19.11
N SER A 30 -12.18 -12.28 -20.21
CA SER A 30 -11.76 -13.70 -20.22
C SER A 30 -10.28 -13.91 -19.90
N LYS A 31 -9.40 -13.01 -20.36
CA LYS A 31 -7.95 -13.07 -20.13
C LYS A 31 -7.48 -12.20 -18.96
N LEU A 32 -8.41 -11.50 -18.30
CA LEU A 32 -8.09 -10.52 -17.26
C LEU A 32 -7.30 -11.13 -16.10
N ASN A 33 -7.73 -12.28 -15.59
CA ASN A 33 -7.03 -12.93 -14.48
C ASN A 33 -5.60 -13.33 -14.85
N ARG A 34 -5.37 -13.75 -16.10
CA ARG A 34 -4.03 -14.08 -16.61
C ARG A 34 -3.15 -12.83 -16.71
N PHE A 35 -3.68 -11.73 -17.23
CA PHE A 35 -2.92 -10.47 -17.32
C PHE A 35 -2.56 -9.94 -15.93
N LEU A 36 -3.53 -9.89 -15.00
CA LEU A 36 -3.24 -9.49 -13.62
C LEU A 36 -2.18 -10.38 -12.96
N ALA A 37 -2.26 -11.71 -13.13
CA ALA A 37 -1.26 -12.62 -12.59
C ALA A 37 0.15 -12.37 -13.17
N LEU A 38 0.24 -12.10 -14.48
CA LEU A 38 1.51 -11.75 -15.12
C LEU A 38 2.06 -10.42 -14.60
N ASP A 39 1.22 -9.40 -14.45
CA ASP A 39 1.63 -8.08 -13.94
C ASP A 39 2.16 -8.20 -12.50
N TYR A 40 1.45 -8.90 -11.61
CA TYR A 40 1.91 -9.12 -10.24
C TYR A 40 3.22 -9.93 -10.17
N THR A 41 3.38 -10.94 -11.04
CA THR A 41 4.61 -11.73 -11.12
C THR A 41 5.78 -10.87 -11.60
N LEU A 42 5.55 -10.03 -12.61
CA LEU A 42 6.55 -9.10 -13.14
C LEU A 42 6.98 -8.08 -12.09
N ILE A 43 6.03 -7.50 -11.36
CA ILE A 43 6.31 -6.58 -10.24
C ILE A 43 7.16 -7.26 -9.16
N ALA A 44 6.81 -8.50 -8.79
CA ALA A 44 7.57 -9.28 -7.81
C ALA A 44 9.03 -9.52 -8.27
N LEU A 45 9.22 -9.85 -9.56
CA LEU A 45 10.56 -10.03 -10.13
C LEU A 45 11.37 -8.74 -10.10
N PHE A 46 10.78 -7.60 -10.43
CA PHE A 46 11.47 -6.30 -10.33
C PHE A 46 11.84 -5.95 -8.89
N TYR A 47 10.96 -6.19 -7.92
CA TYR A 47 11.29 -5.97 -6.51
C TYR A 47 12.41 -6.89 -6.02
N LEU A 48 12.41 -8.16 -6.42
CA LEU A 48 13.50 -9.09 -6.09
C LEU A 48 14.82 -8.66 -6.74
N LEU A 49 14.79 -8.23 -8.00
CA LEU A 49 15.97 -7.74 -8.70
C LEU A 49 16.57 -6.53 -7.95
N LEU A 50 15.74 -5.55 -7.61
CA LEU A 50 16.18 -4.34 -6.87
C LEU A 50 16.74 -4.68 -5.49
N ALA A 51 16.10 -5.59 -4.75
CA ALA A 51 16.59 -6.03 -3.45
C ALA A 51 17.94 -6.74 -3.58
N LEU A 52 18.11 -7.62 -4.57
CA LEU A 52 19.36 -8.32 -4.81
C LEU A 52 20.48 -7.34 -5.22
N THR A 53 20.21 -6.40 -6.12
CA THR A 53 21.21 -5.40 -6.51
C THR A 53 21.62 -4.54 -5.33
N GLY A 54 20.70 -4.17 -4.44
CA GLY A 54 21.04 -3.39 -3.25
C GLY A 54 21.91 -4.15 -2.26
N ILE A 55 21.57 -5.40 -1.96
CA ILE A 55 22.34 -6.26 -1.03
C ILE A 55 23.77 -6.49 -1.54
N PHE A 56 23.96 -6.64 -2.85
CA PHE A 56 25.29 -6.88 -3.42
C PHE A 56 26.09 -5.59 -3.68
N ALA A 57 25.43 -4.45 -3.86
CA ALA A 57 26.10 -3.19 -4.19
C ALA A 57 26.50 -2.34 -2.97
N PHE A 58 25.77 -2.42 -1.86
CA PHE A 58 25.96 -1.54 -0.70
C PHE A 58 26.15 -2.31 0.61
N GLU A 59 27.11 -1.87 1.43
CA GLU A 59 27.35 -2.46 2.77
C GLU A 59 26.29 -2.05 3.81
N ARG A 60 25.71 -0.85 3.66
CA ARG A 60 24.60 -0.35 4.47
C ARG A 60 23.58 0.29 3.54
N LEU A 61 22.31 0.00 3.77
CA LEU A 61 21.18 0.49 2.98
C LEU A 61 20.33 1.43 3.82
N ASP A 62 19.96 2.57 3.24
CA ASP A 62 18.93 3.46 3.76
C ASP A 62 17.53 2.87 3.56
N ASP A 63 16.53 3.40 4.28
CA ASP A 63 15.11 3.02 4.16
C ASP A 63 14.56 3.15 2.73
N LEU A 64 15.16 4.03 1.91
CA LEU A 64 14.76 4.28 0.54
C LEU A 64 15.96 4.07 -0.39
N TYR A 65 15.86 3.04 -1.24
CA TYR A 65 16.93 2.60 -2.14
C TYR A 65 17.54 3.71 -3.02
N THR A 66 16.78 4.74 -3.38
CA THR A 66 17.28 5.85 -4.20
C THR A 66 18.19 6.82 -3.43
N LEU A 67 18.08 6.87 -2.09
CA LEU A 67 18.92 7.72 -1.24
C LEU A 67 20.35 7.20 -1.14
N ASP A 68 20.54 5.89 -1.28
CA ASP A 68 21.86 5.24 -1.30
C ASP A 68 22.76 5.75 -2.44
N PHE A 69 22.17 6.32 -3.50
CA PHE A 69 22.88 6.92 -4.64
C PHE A 69 23.12 8.43 -4.49
N GLY A 70 22.65 9.07 -3.41
CA GLY A 70 22.80 10.52 -3.22
C GLY A 70 24.16 10.92 -2.62
N PRO A 71 24.50 12.22 -2.61
CA PRO A 71 25.77 12.72 -2.04
C PRO A 71 25.90 12.54 -0.51
N ARG A 72 24.82 12.11 0.16
CA ARG A 72 24.80 11.71 1.58
C ARG A 72 24.66 10.20 1.79
N GLY A 73 24.46 9.43 0.72
CA GLY A 73 24.41 7.99 0.78
C GLY A 73 25.75 7.45 1.27
N LEU A 74 25.71 6.34 2.01
CA LEU A 74 26.92 5.71 2.54
C LEU A 74 27.73 4.96 1.45
N GLY A 75 27.23 4.94 0.21
CA GLY A 75 28.02 4.59 -0.96
C GLY A 75 29.00 5.71 -1.27
N ASP A 76 30.29 5.39 -1.35
CA ASP A 76 31.44 6.27 -1.67
C ASP A 76 31.36 6.95 -3.07
N CYS A 77 30.18 7.20 -3.62
CA CYS A 77 29.94 7.83 -4.91
C CYS A 77 30.25 9.33 -4.92
N SER A 78 30.29 9.97 -3.73
CA SER A 78 30.64 11.39 -3.55
C SER A 78 32.07 11.78 -3.98
N LYS A 79 32.92 10.82 -4.37
CA LYS A 79 34.28 11.07 -4.89
C LYS A 79 34.36 11.07 -6.42
N SER A 80 33.23 11.19 -7.11
CA SER A 80 33.24 11.26 -8.58
C SER A 80 33.48 12.69 -9.08
N ASP A 81 34.67 12.96 -9.62
CA ASP A 81 35.02 14.26 -10.22
C ASP A 81 34.27 14.52 -11.56
N ASN A 82 33.54 13.53 -12.06
CA ASN A 82 32.83 13.58 -13.34
C ASN A 82 31.43 14.19 -13.19
N ILE A 83 31.21 15.34 -13.83
CA ILE A 83 29.91 16.05 -13.86
C ILE A 83 28.73 15.15 -14.26
N PHE A 84 28.95 14.19 -15.18
CA PHE A 84 27.91 13.25 -15.61
C PHE A 84 27.45 12.30 -14.49
N MET A 85 28.39 11.83 -13.66
CA MET A 85 28.09 10.92 -12.55
C MET A 85 27.34 11.67 -11.45
N LEU A 86 27.79 12.90 -11.13
CA LEU A 86 27.09 13.81 -10.23
C LEU A 86 25.64 14.08 -10.67
N LEU A 87 25.41 14.28 -11.97
CA LEU A 87 24.05 14.50 -12.51
C LEU A 87 23.16 13.26 -12.35
N MET A 88 23.70 12.06 -12.60
CA MET A 88 22.96 10.80 -12.36
C MET A 88 22.60 10.62 -10.89
N GLU A 89 23.53 10.85 -9.97
CA GLU A 89 23.32 10.73 -8.52
C GLU A 89 22.19 11.64 -8.03
N TYR A 90 22.24 12.93 -8.40
CA TYR A 90 21.16 13.87 -8.05
C TYR A 90 19.82 13.48 -8.70
N PHE A 91 19.83 13.01 -9.95
CA PHE A 91 18.61 12.55 -10.62
C PHE A 91 17.98 11.35 -9.90
N LEU A 92 18.77 10.34 -9.53
CA LEU A 92 18.33 9.17 -8.78
C LEU A 92 17.77 9.55 -7.41
N ALA A 93 18.48 10.39 -6.65
CA ALA A 93 18.05 10.83 -5.32
C ALA A 93 16.77 11.69 -5.36
N LEU A 94 16.56 12.49 -6.41
CA LEU A 94 15.37 13.34 -6.59
C LEU A 94 14.19 12.62 -7.25
N PHE A 95 14.40 11.43 -7.82
CA PHE A 95 13.35 10.69 -8.51
C PHE A 95 12.09 10.44 -7.64
N PRO A 96 12.19 10.05 -6.36
CA PRO A 96 11.04 9.95 -5.46
C PRO A 96 10.35 11.30 -5.24
N VAL A 97 11.11 12.41 -5.20
CA VAL A 97 10.54 13.75 -4.99
C VAL A 97 9.63 14.14 -6.15
N PHE A 98 10.06 13.90 -7.39
CA PHE A 98 9.25 14.20 -8.58
C PHE A 98 7.99 13.32 -8.66
N THR A 99 8.14 12.03 -8.37
CA THR A 99 7.01 11.08 -8.42
C THR A 99 6.01 11.32 -7.28
N LEU A 100 6.48 11.62 -6.07
CA LEU A 100 5.61 11.95 -4.93
C LEU A 100 4.93 13.31 -5.10
N SER A 101 5.62 14.32 -5.64
CA SER A 101 5.04 15.65 -5.87
C SER A 101 3.88 15.62 -6.88
N THR A 102 3.94 14.73 -7.87
CA THR A 102 2.87 14.56 -8.86
C THR A 102 1.73 13.70 -8.34
N SER A 103 2.05 12.66 -7.57
CA SER A 103 1.06 11.71 -7.04
C SER A 103 0.29 12.25 -5.83
N PHE A 104 0.94 13.04 -4.97
CA PHE A 104 0.36 13.55 -3.73
C PHE A 104 -0.92 14.38 -3.95
N PRO A 105 -0.97 15.36 -4.88
CA PRO A 105 -2.19 16.11 -5.15
C PRO A 105 -3.34 15.24 -5.62
N ILE A 106 -3.07 14.23 -6.46
CA ILE A 106 -4.08 13.31 -6.98
C ILE A 106 -4.70 12.49 -5.84
N ILE A 107 -3.86 11.93 -4.97
CA ILE A 107 -4.31 11.15 -3.80
C ILE A 107 -5.09 12.04 -2.83
N ALA A 108 -4.64 13.28 -2.60
CA ALA A 108 -5.34 14.23 -1.73
C ALA A 108 -6.73 14.59 -2.26
N ILE A 109 -6.89 14.78 -3.58
CA ILE A 109 -8.19 15.01 -4.21
C ILE A 109 -9.10 13.78 -4.06
N THR A 110 -8.57 12.58 -4.27
CA THR A 110 -9.34 11.34 -4.10
C THR A 110 -9.80 11.14 -2.65
N LEU A 111 -8.90 11.37 -1.67
CA LEU A 111 -9.25 11.29 -0.24
C LEU A 111 -10.32 12.32 0.13
N ARG A 112 -10.19 13.56 -0.35
CA ARG A 112 -11.21 14.60 -0.17
C ARG A 112 -12.56 14.15 -0.71
N ASN A 113 -12.62 13.60 -1.92
CA ASN A 113 -13.87 13.14 -2.52
C ASN A 113 -14.49 11.96 -1.72
N ASN A 114 -13.65 11.03 -1.25
CA ASN A 114 -14.11 9.92 -0.40
C ASN A 114 -14.67 10.41 0.94
N LEU A 115 -14.01 11.37 1.60
CA LEU A 115 -14.51 11.98 2.83
C LEU A 115 -15.83 12.73 2.59
N GLN A 116 -15.94 13.45 1.48
CA GLN A 116 -17.19 14.11 1.10
C GLN A 116 -18.31 13.10 0.92
N SER A 117 -18.09 12.00 0.20
CA SER A 117 -19.09 10.96 0.01
C SER A 117 -19.47 10.24 1.32
N LEU A 118 -18.55 10.14 2.28
CA LEU A 118 -18.80 9.49 3.56
C LEU A 118 -19.64 10.36 4.51
N PHE A 119 -19.38 11.67 4.53
CA PHE A 119 -19.97 12.60 5.51
C PHE A 119 -21.11 13.46 4.96
N LEU A 120 -21.19 13.69 3.65
CA LEU A 120 -22.24 14.49 3.03
C LEU A 120 -23.31 13.58 2.44
N LYS A 121 -24.57 13.77 2.87
CA LYS A 121 -25.74 13.15 2.24
C LYS A 121 -26.18 13.94 1.01
N GLU A 122 -26.47 13.26 -0.09
CA GLU A 122 -26.80 13.87 -1.39
C GLU A 122 -28.00 14.86 -1.31
N ASP A 123 -28.93 14.66 -0.38
CA ASP A 123 -30.18 15.43 -0.28
C ASP A 123 -30.10 16.73 0.55
N THR A 124 -28.92 17.14 0.99
CA THR A 124 -28.76 18.28 1.92
C THR A 124 -27.83 19.36 1.36
N SER A 125 -28.29 20.62 1.39
CA SER A 125 -27.45 21.78 1.02
C SER A 125 -26.44 22.08 2.12
N TYR A 126 -25.18 21.70 1.89
CA TYR A 126 -24.08 22.01 2.81
C TYR A 126 -23.42 23.35 2.47
N ASN A 127 -22.90 24.00 3.51
CA ASN A 127 -22.15 25.24 3.36
C ASN A 127 -20.94 25.07 2.42
N LEU A 128 -20.78 26.04 1.51
CA LEU A 128 -19.67 26.09 0.56
C LEU A 128 -18.30 26.02 1.27
N CYS A 129 -18.21 26.59 2.48
CA CYS A 129 -17.03 26.54 3.33
C CYS A 129 -16.67 25.12 3.78
N LEU A 130 -17.65 24.31 4.20
CA LEU A 130 -17.40 22.91 4.56
C LEU A 130 -16.85 22.13 3.36
N ARG A 131 -17.49 22.29 2.18
CA ARG A 131 -17.11 21.55 0.97
C ARG A 131 -15.79 22.00 0.34
N LYS A 132 -15.45 23.29 0.41
CA LYS A 132 -14.24 23.87 -0.22
C LYS A 132 -13.06 24.03 0.73
N LEU A 133 -13.26 24.10 2.03
CA LEU A 133 -12.19 24.38 2.99
C LEU A 133 -11.95 23.21 3.93
N VAL A 134 -12.99 22.68 4.59
CA VAL A 134 -12.80 21.64 5.62
C VAL A 134 -12.29 20.31 5.04
N PHE A 135 -12.91 19.78 4.00
CA PHE A 135 -12.47 18.48 3.43
C PHE A 135 -11.08 18.49 2.80
N PRO A 136 -10.68 19.52 2.01
CA PRO A 136 -9.29 19.60 1.51
C PRO A 136 -8.26 19.73 2.63
N VAL A 137 -8.56 20.55 3.64
CA VAL A 137 -7.68 20.73 4.80
C VAL A 137 -7.52 19.43 5.58
N LEU A 138 -8.63 18.71 5.81
CA LEU A 138 -8.62 17.40 6.46
C LEU A 138 -7.85 16.33 5.66
N ALA A 139 -7.79 16.45 4.33
CA ALA A 139 -7.02 15.53 3.48
C ALA A 139 -5.51 15.79 3.50
N VAL A 140 -5.07 17.03 3.73
CA VAL A 140 -3.66 17.45 3.62
C VAL A 140 -2.97 17.62 4.98
N ILE A 141 -3.67 18.12 6.00
CA ILE A 141 -3.07 18.35 7.33
C ILE A 141 -2.56 17.06 7.99
N PRO A 142 -3.29 15.93 8.01
CA PRO A 142 -2.81 14.74 8.71
C PRO A 142 -1.50 14.18 8.12
N PRO A 143 -1.35 14.01 6.78
CA PRO A 143 -0.05 13.64 6.20
C PRO A 143 1.07 14.61 6.54
N TYR A 144 0.79 15.92 6.56
CA TYR A 144 1.77 16.94 6.93
C TYR A 144 2.24 16.80 8.39
N LEU A 145 1.30 16.62 9.33
CA LEU A 145 1.64 16.40 10.74
C LEU A 145 2.45 15.13 10.95
N ILE A 146 2.09 14.04 10.26
CA ILE A 146 2.84 12.78 10.31
C ILE A 146 4.28 13.00 9.81
N ALA A 147 4.46 13.73 8.71
CA ALA A 147 5.79 14.04 8.18
C ALA A 147 6.65 14.91 9.13
N MET A 148 6.02 15.75 9.97
CA MET A 148 6.72 16.56 10.96
C MET A 148 7.12 15.75 12.21
N ILE A 149 6.37 14.70 12.55
CA ILE A 149 6.59 13.89 13.76
C ILE A 149 7.50 12.68 13.49
N THR A 150 7.33 12.02 12.35
CA THR A 150 7.98 10.74 12.04
C THR A 150 8.87 10.88 10.80
N LYS A 151 10.15 10.52 10.95
CA LYS A 151 11.11 10.46 9.82
C LYS A 151 11.40 9.04 9.34
N ASP A 152 11.05 8.02 10.13
CA ASP A 152 11.30 6.61 9.81
C ASP A 152 10.23 6.06 8.86
N LEU A 153 10.58 5.95 7.58
CA LEU A 153 9.70 5.42 6.55
C LEU A 153 9.40 3.94 6.80
N SER A 154 10.36 3.18 7.32
CA SER A 154 10.20 1.78 7.68
C SER A 154 9.05 1.55 8.68
N ILE A 155 8.91 2.41 9.70
CA ILE A 155 7.82 2.32 10.68
C ILE A 155 6.49 2.65 10.02
N LEU A 156 6.45 3.73 9.23
CA LEU A 156 5.22 4.19 8.57
C LEU A 156 4.69 3.15 7.58
N VAL A 157 5.56 2.59 6.74
CA VAL A 157 5.22 1.50 5.80
C VAL A 157 4.83 0.23 6.56
N GLY A 158 5.51 -0.08 7.66
CA GLY A 158 5.19 -1.21 8.52
C GLY A 158 3.76 -1.14 9.07
N ILE A 159 3.37 -0.01 9.65
CA ILE A 159 2.02 0.20 10.20
C ILE A 159 0.98 0.20 9.07
N THR A 160 1.19 1.03 8.04
CA THR A 160 0.20 1.19 6.96
C THR A 160 -0.03 -0.11 6.19
N GLY A 161 1.03 -0.83 5.84
CA GLY A 161 0.93 -2.14 5.18
C GLY A 161 0.28 -3.20 6.06
N SER A 162 0.67 -3.29 7.33
CA SER A 162 0.22 -4.37 8.21
C SER A 162 -1.21 -4.22 8.71
N TYR A 163 -1.69 -3.00 8.94
CA TYR A 163 -3.06 -2.77 9.41
C TYR A 163 -4.00 -2.40 8.26
N ALA A 164 -3.74 -1.27 7.59
CA ALA A 164 -4.62 -0.79 6.52
C ALA A 164 -4.54 -1.70 5.29
N GLY A 165 -3.34 -2.13 4.92
CA GLY A 165 -3.11 -3.07 3.83
C GLY A 165 -3.76 -4.43 4.08
N ALA A 166 -3.55 -5.04 5.25
CA ALA A 166 -4.20 -6.30 5.61
C ALA A 166 -5.74 -6.19 5.64
N GLY A 167 -6.27 -5.05 6.09
CA GLY A 167 -7.69 -4.76 6.04
C GLY A 167 -8.24 -4.79 4.60
N ILE A 168 -7.62 -4.03 3.70
CA ILE A 168 -8.09 -3.88 2.32
C ILE A 168 -7.83 -5.13 1.47
N GLN A 169 -6.69 -5.81 1.67
CA GLN A 169 -6.28 -6.94 0.84
C GLN A 169 -6.81 -8.28 1.35
N TYR A 170 -6.96 -8.46 2.66
CA TYR A 170 -7.36 -9.75 3.24
C TYR A 170 -8.78 -9.69 3.81
N LEU A 171 -9.06 -8.79 4.75
CA LEU A 171 -10.32 -8.81 5.49
C LEU A 171 -11.51 -8.42 4.61
N ILE A 172 -11.46 -7.26 3.94
CA ILE A 172 -12.59 -6.76 3.13
C ILE A 172 -12.99 -7.76 2.03
N PRO A 173 -12.08 -8.29 1.19
CA PRO A 173 -12.46 -9.25 0.15
C PRO A 173 -13.04 -10.53 0.73
N THR A 174 -12.51 -11.01 1.86
CA THR A 174 -13.00 -12.23 2.54
C THR A 174 -14.43 -12.06 3.04
N PHE A 175 -14.72 -10.93 3.71
CA PHE A 175 -16.08 -10.63 4.16
C PHE A 175 -17.05 -10.40 2.99
N LEU A 176 -16.61 -9.69 1.94
CA LEU A 176 -17.41 -9.50 0.74
C LEU A 176 -17.78 -10.83 0.08
N VAL A 177 -16.83 -11.76 -0.05
CA VAL A 177 -17.08 -13.09 -0.63
C VAL A 177 -18.01 -13.91 0.27
N TYR A 178 -17.84 -13.84 1.59
CA TYR A 178 -18.74 -14.52 2.53
C TYR A 178 -20.19 -14.00 2.42
N CYS A 179 -20.38 -12.69 2.49
CA CYS A 179 -21.70 -12.06 2.37
C CYS A 179 -22.32 -12.28 0.99
N ALA A 180 -21.52 -12.19 -0.08
CA ALA A 180 -21.97 -12.44 -1.44
C ALA A 180 -22.49 -13.87 -1.59
N ARG A 181 -21.76 -14.88 -1.11
CA ARG A 181 -22.21 -16.29 -1.16
C ARG A 181 -23.52 -16.51 -0.42
N GLN A 182 -23.67 -15.94 0.77
CA GLN A 182 -24.93 -16.04 1.50
C GLN A 182 -26.09 -15.40 0.74
N LYS A 183 -25.88 -14.21 0.17
CA LYS A 183 -26.89 -13.49 -0.59
C LYS A 183 -27.25 -14.22 -1.89
N THR A 184 -26.27 -14.74 -2.62
CA THR A 184 -26.46 -15.54 -3.83
C THR A 184 -27.28 -16.80 -3.54
N ASN A 185 -26.95 -17.54 -2.46
CA ASN A 185 -27.71 -18.73 -2.08
C ASN A 185 -29.16 -18.42 -1.70
N LYS A 186 -29.41 -17.27 -1.06
CA LYS A 186 -30.76 -16.81 -0.73
C LYS A 186 -31.58 -16.39 -1.95
N VAL A 187 -30.96 -15.77 -2.96
CA VAL A 187 -31.66 -15.19 -4.12
C VAL A 187 -31.86 -16.22 -5.25
N ILE A 188 -30.85 -17.04 -5.54
CA ILE A 188 -30.87 -17.93 -6.72
C ILE A 188 -31.36 -19.36 -6.35
N GLY A 189 -31.36 -19.71 -5.06
CA GLY A 189 -31.79 -21.03 -4.57
C GLY A 189 -30.69 -22.10 -4.64
N LEU A 190 -30.89 -23.18 -3.87
CA LEU A 190 -29.97 -24.33 -3.82
C LEU A 190 -30.14 -25.17 -5.10
N GLY A 191 -29.19 -25.10 -6.03
CA GLY A 191 -29.16 -25.96 -7.22
C GLY A 191 -28.80 -25.28 -8.54
N VAL A 192 -28.76 -23.94 -8.58
CA VAL A 192 -28.36 -23.21 -9.80
C VAL A 192 -26.85 -23.03 -9.85
N ILE A 193 -26.23 -23.46 -10.95
CA ILE A 193 -24.79 -23.34 -11.17
C ILE A 193 -24.45 -21.89 -11.49
N ASN A 194 -23.75 -21.23 -10.56
CA ASN A 194 -23.22 -19.88 -10.77
C ASN A 194 -22.02 -19.93 -11.75
N LYS A 195 -22.22 -19.49 -12.99
CA LYS A 195 -21.15 -19.40 -14.01
C LYS A 195 -20.02 -18.44 -13.64
N PHE A 196 -20.24 -17.54 -12.69
CA PHE A 196 -19.24 -16.60 -12.17
C PHE A 196 -18.71 -17.01 -10.79
N ALA A 197 -18.89 -18.28 -10.40
CA ALA A 197 -18.34 -18.79 -9.16
C ALA A 197 -16.81 -18.72 -9.19
N SER A 198 -16.24 -18.22 -8.09
CA SER A 198 -14.81 -18.28 -7.84
C SER A 198 -14.34 -19.75 -7.78
N PRO A 199 -13.12 -20.06 -8.25
CA PRO A 199 -12.52 -21.39 -8.10
C PRO A 199 -12.38 -21.83 -6.63
N PHE A 200 -12.43 -20.89 -5.68
CA PHE A 200 -12.29 -21.16 -4.25
C PHE A 200 -13.62 -21.46 -3.56
N SER A 201 -14.27 -22.59 -3.84
CA SER A 201 -15.62 -22.90 -3.31
C SER A 201 -15.69 -23.10 -1.78
N GLY A 202 -14.61 -23.57 -1.15
CA GLY A 202 -14.58 -23.91 0.27
C GLY A 202 -14.75 -22.73 1.24
N ARG A 203 -15.12 -23.01 2.49
CA ARG A 203 -15.13 -22.03 3.60
C ARG A 203 -13.80 -21.99 4.37
N CYS A 204 -12.99 -23.05 4.26
CA CYS A 204 -11.72 -23.18 4.99
C CYS A 204 -10.75 -22.04 4.67
N TRP A 205 -10.62 -21.67 3.39
CA TRP A 205 -9.73 -20.57 3.00
C TRP A 205 -10.17 -19.22 3.58
N LEU A 206 -11.47 -18.97 3.76
CA LEU A 206 -11.98 -17.74 4.37
C LEU A 206 -11.47 -17.62 5.82
N VAL A 207 -11.62 -18.71 6.59
CA VAL A 207 -11.16 -18.79 7.98
C VAL A 207 -9.64 -18.67 8.05
N PHE A 208 -8.94 -19.34 7.13
CA PHE A 208 -7.49 -19.26 7.02
C PHE A 208 -7.01 -17.83 6.77
N VAL A 209 -7.61 -17.09 5.81
CA VAL A 209 -7.20 -15.71 5.49
C VAL A 209 -7.46 -14.77 6.67
N VAL A 210 -8.58 -14.92 7.39
CA VAL A 210 -8.86 -14.12 8.59
C VAL A 210 -7.86 -14.44 9.71
N GLY A 211 -7.62 -15.73 9.98
CA GLY A 211 -6.67 -16.17 11.00
C GLY A 211 -5.24 -15.70 10.67
N TRP A 212 -4.85 -15.78 9.40
CA TRP A 212 -3.57 -15.28 8.91
C TRP A 212 -3.45 -13.77 9.10
N ALA A 213 -4.45 -12.98 8.69
CA ALA A 213 -4.45 -11.53 8.86
C ALA A 213 -4.32 -11.13 10.34
N ILE A 214 -5.04 -11.80 11.25
CA ILE A 214 -4.94 -11.57 12.70
C ILE A 214 -3.54 -11.92 13.20
N THR A 215 -3.00 -13.07 12.80
CA THR A 215 -1.65 -13.51 13.20
C THR A 215 -0.61 -12.48 12.78
N CYS A 216 -0.68 -11.98 11.54
CA CYS A 216 0.25 -10.97 11.04
C CYS A 216 0.11 -9.63 11.79
N MET A 217 -1.11 -9.18 12.07
CA MET A 217 -1.32 -7.96 12.87
C MET A 217 -0.78 -8.10 14.29
N ILE A 218 -0.90 -9.28 14.92
CA ILE A 218 -0.33 -9.55 16.24
C ILE A 218 1.20 -9.52 16.18
N LEU A 219 1.82 -10.20 15.21
CA LEU A 219 3.28 -10.22 15.06
C LEU A 219 3.87 -8.82 14.89
N VAL A 220 3.20 -7.97 14.12
CA VAL A 220 3.61 -6.58 13.91
C VAL A 220 3.41 -5.75 15.18
N SER A 221 2.29 -5.94 15.89
CA SER A 221 2.03 -5.26 17.16
C SER A 221 3.09 -5.61 18.21
N VAL A 222 3.47 -6.89 18.32
CA VAL A 222 4.54 -7.35 19.22
C VAL A 222 5.88 -6.73 18.82
N ASN A 223 6.17 -6.64 17.52
CA ASN A 223 7.40 -6.02 17.05
C ASN A 223 7.51 -4.55 17.45
N PHE A 224 6.41 -3.79 17.32
CA PHE A 224 6.37 -2.39 17.76
C PHE A 224 6.55 -2.25 19.27
N ILE A 225 5.89 -3.09 20.07
CA ILE A 225 6.04 -3.09 21.53
C ILE A 225 7.50 -3.37 21.90
N GLN A 226 8.15 -4.34 21.24
CA GLN A 226 9.53 -4.68 21.52
C GLN A 226 10.49 -3.53 21.17
N ILE A 227 10.30 -2.86 20.01
CA ILE A 227 11.11 -1.70 19.62
C ILE A 227 10.95 -0.56 20.64
N HIS A 228 9.71 -0.27 21.06
CA HIS A 228 9.44 0.81 22.02
C HIS A 228 9.98 0.49 23.41
N LEU A 229 9.85 -0.76 23.85
CA LEU A 229 10.39 -1.21 25.14
C LEU A 229 11.93 -1.12 25.16
N GLN A 230 12.57 -1.48 24.05
CA GLN A 230 14.03 -1.43 23.95
C GLN A 230 14.55 0.01 23.92
N SER A 231 13.83 0.96 23.30
CA SER A 231 14.22 2.38 23.36
C SER A 231 14.14 2.95 24.77
N TRP A 232 13.14 2.53 25.56
CA TRP A 232 12.97 2.91 26.96
C TRP A 232 14.06 2.34 27.87
N ILE A 233 14.50 1.10 27.62
CA ILE A 233 15.57 0.47 28.41
C ILE A 233 16.96 1.05 28.08
N SER A 234 17.13 1.61 26.87
CA SER A 234 18.39 2.24 26.43
C SER A 234 18.55 3.72 26.80
N GLN A 235 17.54 4.33 27.43
CA GLN A 235 17.60 5.69 28.00
C GLN A 235 17.91 5.63 29.49
#